data_AF-A0A523UN30-F1
#
_entry.id   AF-A0A523UN30-F1
#
_cell.length_a   1.000
_cell.length_b   1.000
_cell.length_c   1.000
_cell.angle_alpha   90.00
_cell.angle_beta   90.00
_cell.angle_gamma   90.00
#
_symmetry.space_group_name_H-M   'P 1'
#
loop_
_entity.id
_entity.type
_entity.pdbx_description
1 polymer ?
#
loop_
_entity_poly.entity_id
_entity_poly.type
_entity_poly.pdbx_seq_one_letter_code
_entity_poly.pdbx_strand_id
1 'polypeptide(L)'
;MASELWRRIQESMGYTDEELKIMMADPQRKKALEAGPLMVRRKIVAEVIHAKNCVAHGVGAKYVIRGNGVLRASDCKNNMCISLLAALESACYTILDKLAEGEDPKGKFTRYVHCPDPGVNCGGFGEAIVKVTVEE
;
A
#
# COMPACT_ATOMS: atom_id res chain seq x y z
N MET A 1 -28.34 12.78 -11.13
CA MET A 1 -28.28 11.39 -10.62
C MET A 1 -26.82 11.00 -10.51
N ALA A 2 -26.32 10.65 -9.32
CA ALA A 2 -24.96 10.15 -9.16
C ALA A 2 -24.79 8.86 -9.99
N SER A 3 -23.62 8.64 -10.59
CA SER A 3 -23.36 7.40 -11.34
C SER A 3 -23.48 6.18 -10.42
N GLU A 4 -23.71 4.99 -10.99
CA GLU A 4 -23.79 3.76 -10.20
C GLU A 4 -22.53 3.54 -9.33
N LEU A 5 -21.36 3.96 -9.83
CA LEU A 5 -20.10 3.96 -9.09
C LEU A 5 -20.17 4.83 -7.83
N TRP A 6 -20.67 6.06 -7.95
CA TRP A 6 -20.78 6.99 -6.82
C TRP A 6 -21.78 6.53 -5.76
N ARG A 7 -22.87 5.88 -6.17
CA ARG A 7 -23.80 5.25 -5.21
C ARG A 7 -23.11 4.14 -4.41
N ARG A 8 -22.36 3.26 -5.09
CA ARG A 8 -21.59 2.19 -4.41
C ARG A 8 -20.50 2.75 -3.50
N ILE A 9 -19.83 3.82 -3.91
CA ILE A 9 -18.83 4.51 -3.07
C ILE A 9 -19.50 5.05 -1.80
N GLN A 10 -20.62 5.78 -1.94
CA GLN A 10 -21.37 6.34 -0.82
C GLN A 10 -21.79 5.24 0.17
N GLU A 11 -22.37 4.15 -0.32
CA GLU A 11 -22.76 2.98 0.49
C GLU A 11 -21.54 2.34 1.20
N SER A 12 -20.43 2.14 0.48
CA SER A 12 -19.24 1.48 1.03
C SER A 12 -18.52 2.32 2.10
N MET A 13 -18.56 3.64 1.97
CA MET A 13 -17.91 4.59 2.88
C MET A 13 -18.85 5.06 4.00
N GLY A 14 -20.15 4.82 3.87
CA GLY A 14 -21.17 5.30 4.80
C GLY A 14 -21.39 6.82 4.75
N TYR A 15 -21.12 7.46 3.60
CA TYR A 15 -21.22 8.91 3.47
C TYR A 15 -22.67 9.41 3.50
N THR A 16 -22.89 10.52 4.18
CA THR A 16 -24.11 11.33 3.99
C THR A 16 -24.13 11.98 2.62
N ASP A 17 -25.29 12.50 2.20
CA ASP A 17 -25.40 13.24 0.93
C ASP A 17 -24.54 14.51 0.93
N GLU A 18 -24.38 15.15 2.09
CA GLU A 18 -23.50 16.32 2.28
C GLU A 18 -22.02 15.95 2.13
N GLU A 19 -21.59 14.86 2.76
CA GLU A 19 -20.20 14.36 2.65
C GLU A 19 -19.88 13.95 1.22
N LEU A 20 -20.82 13.29 0.53
CA LEU A 20 -20.67 12.93 -0.87
C LEU A 20 -20.46 14.18 -1.75
N LYS A 21 -21.21 15.25 -1.52
CA LYS A 21 -21.03 16.53 -2.24
C LYS A 21 -19.65 17.13 -1.99
N ILE A 22 -19.17 17.12 -0.74
CA ILE A 22 -17.82 17.61 -0.38
C ILE A 22 -16.76 16.79 -1.13
N MET A 23 -16.89 15.46 -1.15
CA MET A 23 -15.94 14.58 -1.82
C MET A 23 -15.93 14.73 -3.34
N MET A 24 -17.10 14.96 -3.95
CA MET A 24 -17.22 15.17 -5.40
C MET A 24 -16.74 16.55 -5.87
N ALA A 25 -16.73 17.54 -4.97
CA ALA A 25 -16.32 18.91 -5.29
C ALA A 25 -14.80 19.07 -5.46
N ASP A 26 -14.01 18.21 -4.80
CA ASP A 26 -12.55 18.15 -4.95
C ASP A 26 -12.17 17.25 -6.15
N PRO A 27 -11.62 17.81 -7.25
CA PRO A 27 -11.29 17.03 -8.43
C PRO A 27 -10.29 15.90 -8.17
N GLN A 28 -9.34 16.09 -7.23
CA GLN A 28 -8.32 15.11 -6.91
C GLN A 28 -8.91 13.95 -6.11
N ARG A 29 -9.74 14.24 -5.11
CA ARG A 29 -10.45 13.20 -4.35
C ARG A 29 -11.42 12.42 -5.21
N LYS A 30 -12.14 13.11 -6.10
CA LYS A 30 -13.00 12.50 -7.11
C LYS A 30 -12.22 11.50 -7.96
N LYS A 31 -11.08 11.92 -8.50
CA LYS A 31 -10.23 11.06 -9.33
C LYS A 31 -9.74 9.82 -8.57
N ALA A 32 -9.27 9.99 -7.33
CA ALA A 32 -8.81 8.90 -6.49
C ALA A 32 -9.92 7.88 -6.16
N LEU A 33 -11.13 8.36 -5.85
CA LEU A 33 -12.29 7.49 -5.58
C LEU A 33 -12.75 6.73 -6.84
N GLU A 34 -12.77 7.40 -7.99
CA GLU A 34 -13.11 6.77 -9.27
C GLU A 34 -12.07 5.71 -9.70
N ALA A 35 -10.81 5.85 -9.28
CA ALA A 35 -9.74 4.87 -9.47
C ALA A 35 -9.82 3.66 -8.50
N GLY A 36 -10.70 3.69 -7.50
CA GLY A 36 -10.84 2.62 -6.50
C GLY A 36 -10.92 1.19 -7.05
N PRO A 37 -11.71 0.90 -8.11
CA PRO A 37 -11.75 -0.43 -8.71
C PRO A 37 -10.40 -0.91 -9.27
N LEU A 38 -9.57 -0.02 -9.80
CA LEU A 38 -8.22 -0.34 -10.24
C LEU A 38 -7.31 -0.58 -9.03
N MET A 39 -7.39 0.27 -8.01
CA MET A 39 -6.56 0.17 -6.80
C MET A 39 -6.76 -1.16 -6.07
N VAL A 40 -8.01 -1.62 -5.91
CA VAL A 40 -8.32 -2.88 -5.21
C VAL A 40 -7.78 -4.11 -5.96
N ARG A 41 -7.66 -4.03 -7.29
CA ARG A 41 -7.10 -5.09 -8.15
C ARG A 41 -5.58 -5.12 -8.20
N ARG A 42 -4.90 -4.14 -7.59
CA ARG A 42 -3.43 -4.10 -7.56
C ARG A 42 -2.93 -4.54 -6.19
N LYS A 43 -1.80 -5.22 -6.19
CA LYS A 43 -1.08 -5.63 -5.00
C LYS A 43 0.28 -4.98 -4.99
N ILE A 44 0.57 -4.26 -3.93
CA ILE A 44 1.89 -3.79 -3.58
C ILE A 44 2.55 -4.93 -2.81
N VAL A 45 3.57 -5.53 -3.42
CA VAL A 45 4.29 -6.66 -2.84
C VAL A 45 5.64 -6.18 -2.37
N ALA A 46 5.91 -6.26 -1.07
CA ALA A 46 7.23 -5.99 -0.52
C ALA A 46 7.87 -7.32 -0.10
N GLU A 47 8.80 -7.80 -0.92
CA GLU A 47 9.53 -9.06 -0.70
C GLU A 47 10.87 -8.79 -0.01
N VAL A 48 11.12 -9.48 1.11
CA VAL A 48 12.39 -9.42 1.82
C VAL A 48 13.48 -10.08 0.97
N ILE A 49 14.43 -9.28 0.50
CA ILE A 49 15.57 -9.75 -0.32
C ILE A 49 16.85 -9.87 0.52
N HIS A 50 16.88 -9.24 1.69
CA HIS A 50 17.95 -9.31 2.65
C HIS A 50 17.36 -9.29 4.05
N ALA A 51 17.86 -10.15 4.94
CA ALA A 51 17.55 -10.13 6.36
C ALA A 51 18.75 -10.64 7.15
N LYS A 52 19.14 -9.90 8.18
CA LYS A 52 20.20 -10.28 9.12
C LYS A 52 19.75 -9.92 10.53
N ASN A 53 19.76 -10.90 11.42
CA ASN A 53 19.29 -10.77 12.81
C ASN A 53 17.84 -10.22 12.92
N CYS A 54 17.02 -10.41 11.88
CA CYS A 54 15.61 -10.02 11.91
C CYS A 54 14.76 -11.14 12.52
N VAL A 55 14.13 -10.87 13.67
CA VAL A 55 13.26 -11.86 14.33
C VAL A 55 11.93 -12.08 13.60
N ALA A 56 11.49 -11.09 12.83
CA ALA A 56 10.17 -11.10 12.19
C ALA A 56 10.18 -11.79 10.81
N HIS A 57 11.30 -11.78 10.09
CA HIS A 57 11.34 -12.21 8.68
C HIS A 57 12.63 -12.91 8.29
N GLY A 58 12.48 -13.88 7.38
CA GLY A 58 13.57 -14.38 6.53
C GLY A 58 13.46 -13.87 5.10
N VAL A 59 14.48 -14.14 4.29
CA VAL A 59 14.47 -13.86 2.84
C VAL A 59 13.30 -14.61 2.17
N GLY A 60 12.62 -13.93 1.25
CA GLY A 60 11.41 -14.41 0.57
C GLY A 60 10.10 -14.15 1.33
N ALA A 61 10.16 -13.65 2.57
CA ALA A 61 8.95 -13.19 3.27
C ALA A 61 8.33 -12.00 2.53
N LYS A 62 6.99 -11.91 2.51
CA LYS A 62 6.25 -10.91 1.75
C LYS A 62 5.20 -10.19 2.59
N TYR A 63 5.14 -8.87 2.41
CA TYR A 63 3.97 -8.06 2.69
C TYR A 63 3.14 -7.94 1.42
N VAL A 64 1.83 -8.16 1.53
CA VAL A 64 0.88 -7.99 0.43
C VAL A 64 -0.13 -6.93 0.84
N ILE A 65 0.04 -5.73 0.31
CA ILE A 65 -0.81 -4.56 0.57
C ILE A 65 -1.64 -4.30 -0.69
N ARG A 66 -2.94 -4.05 -0.57
CA ARG A 66 -3.78 -3.68 -1.72
C ARG A 66 -3.39 -2.29 -2.22
N GLY A 67 -3.63 -1.99 -3.49
CA GLY A 67 -3.30 -0.68 -4.08
C GLY A 67 -3.99 0.51 -3.43
N ASN A 68 -5.06 0.29 -2.66
CA ASN A 68 -5.73 1.30 -1.84
C ASN A 68 -5.19 1.39 -0.39
N GLY A 69 -4.04 0.77 -0.09
CA GLY A 69 -3.38 0.82 1.22
C GLY A 69 -3.90 -0.19 2.24
N VAL A 70 -4.85 -1.06 1.90
CA VAL A 70 -5.38 -2.07 2.83
C VAL A 70 -4.43 -3.25 2.95
N LEU A 71 -3.92 -3.49 4.15
CA LEU A 71 -3.16 -4.69 4.51
C LEU A 71 -4.09 -5.72 5.14
N ARG A 72 -4.04 -6.97 4.67
CA ARG A 72 -4.71 -8.10 5.33
C ARG A 72 -3.66 -9.10 5.78
N ALA A 73 -3.61 -9.36 7.08
CA ALA A 73 -2.68 -10.33 7.65
C ALA A 73 -2.82 -11.71 7.00
N SER A 74 -4.05 -12.11 6.63
CA SER A 74 -4.32 -13.37 5.91
C SER A 74 -3.65 -13.48 4.53
N ASP A 75 -3.36 -12.34 3.89
CA ASP A 75 -2.69 -12.31 2.59
C ASP A 75 -1.15 -12.43 2.75
N CYS A 76 -0.65 -12.30 3.99
CA CYS A 76 0.77 -12.37 4.33
C CYS A 76 1.06 -13.70 5.02
N LYS A 77 1.95 -14.52 4.44
CA LYS A 77 2.30 -15.84 5.02
C LYS A 77 3.27 -15.77 6.20
N ASN A 78 3.68 -14.57 6.61
CA ASN A 78 4.73 -14.34 7.60
C ASN A 78 4.27 -13.31 8.64
N ASN A 79 5.01 -13.20 9.74
CA ASN A 79 4.80 -12.12 10.70
C ASN A 79 4.91 -10.75 10.02
N MET A 80 4.17 -9.77 10.52
CA MET A 80 4.21 -8.40 10.04
C MET A 80 4.83 -7.51 11.13
N CYS A 81 6.06 -7.06 10.89
CA CYS A 81 6.72 -6.08 11.74
C CYS A 81 6.16 -4.68 11.46
N ILE A 82 5.66 -4.02 12.49
CA ILE A 82 5.13 -2.65 12.39
C ILE A 82 6.19 -1.66 11.89
N SER A 83 7.46 -1.81 12.28
CA SER A 83 8.52 -0.88 11.88
C SER A 83 8.83 -0.96 10.38
N LEU A 84 8.85 -2.18 9.81
CA LEU A 84 9.04 -2.35 8.37
C LEU A 84 7.79 -1.92 7.60
N LEU A 85 6.59 -2.21 8.14
CA LEU A 85 5.33 -1.72 7.55
C LEU A 85 5.28 -0.19 7.49
N ALA A 86 5.70 0.50 8.56
CA ALA A 86 5.78 1.95 8.58
C ALA A 86 6.76 2.49 7.52
N ALA A 87 7.92 1.84 7.33
CA ALA A 87 8.88 2.23 6.29
C ALA A 87 8.33 2.06 4.85
N LEU A 88 7.35 1.17 4.65
CA LEU A 88 6.70 0.96 3.36
C LEU A 88 5.69 2.06 2.99
N GLU A 89 5.23 2.86 3.95
CA GLU A 89 4.19 3.88 3.78
C GLU A 89 4.46 4.80 2.57
N SER A 90 5.68 5.34 2.47
CA SER A 90 6.03 6.25 1.38
C SER A 90 5.96 5.59 0.00
N ALA A 91 6.27 4.29 -0.10
CA ALA A 91 6.13 3.55 -1.35
C ALA A 91 4.65 3.32 -1.67
N CYS A 92 3.84 3.00 -0.66
CA CYS A 92 2.40 2.85 -0.81
C CYS A 92 1.71 4.13 -1.30
N TYR A 93 2.03 5.29 -0.71
CA TYR A 93 1.47 6.56 -1.17
C TYR A 93 1.87 6.89 -2.60
N THR A 94 3.14 6.65 -2.98
CA THR A 94 3.58 6.88 -4.36
C THR A 94 2.79 6.02 -5.36
N ILE A 95 2.52 4.76 -5.01
CA ILE A 95 1.73 3.85 -5.86
C ILE A 95 0.27 4.28 -5.89
N LEU A 96 -0.30 4.67 -4.75
CA LEU A 96 -1.68 5.16 -4.63
C LEU A 96 -1.89 6.39 -5.53
N ASP A 97 -0.98 7.36 -5.48
CA ASP A 97 -1.05 8.57 -6.29
C ASP A 97 -0.98 8.24 -7.79
N LYS A 98 -0.08 7.34 -8.21
CA LYS A 98 -0.01 6.88 -9.60
C LYS A 98 -1.31 6.22 -10.06
N LEU A 99 -1.87 5.35 -9.23
CA LEU A 99 -3.14 4.68 -9.52
C LEU A 99 -4.30 5.68 -9.58
N ALA A 100 -4.34 6.67 -8.69
CA ALA A 100 -5.29 7.78 -8.72
C ALA A 100 -5.14 8.59 -10.00
N GLU A 101 -3.91 8.75 -10.49
CA GLU A 101 -3.63 9.43 -11.75
C GLU A 101 -4.00 8.60 -13.00
N GLY A 102 -4.44 7.35 -12.84
CA GLY A 102 -4.73 6.43 -13.93
C GLY A 102 -3.47 5.79 -14.53
N GLU A 103 -2.30 6.01 -13.93
CA GLU A 103 -1.05 5.38 -14.33
C GLU A 103 -0.93 4.03 -13.62
N ASP A 104 -1.03 2.92 -14.36
CA ASP A 104 -0.81 1.60 -13.80
C ASP A 104 0.70 1.32 -13.60
N PRO A 105 1.18 1.20 -12.34
CA PRO A 105 2.58 0.97 -12.03
C PRO A 105 2.99 -0.50 -12.15
N LYS A 106 2.06 -1.41 -12.48
CA LYS A 106 2.33 -2.85 -12.65
C LYS A 106 3.53 -3.08 -13.57
N GLY A 107 4.53 -3.80 -13.06
CA GLY A 107 5.77 -4.11 -13.79
C GLY A 107 6.70 -2.93 -14.08
N LYS A 108 6.35 -1.70 -13.67
CA LYS A 108 7.13 -0.48 -13.88
C LYS A 108 7.68 0.10 -12.58
N PHE A 109 6.98 -0.12 -11.46
CA PHE A 109 7.41 0.33 -10.15
C PHE A 109 8.34 -0.69 -9.51
N THR A 110 9.52 -0.23 -9.11
CA THR A 110 10.45 -0.99 -8.27
C THR A 110 11.14 -0.03 -7.32
N ARG A 111 11.08 -0.33 -6.03
CA ARG A 111 11.78 0.43 -4.99
C ARG A 111 12.39 -0.51 -3.97
N TYR A 112 13.54 -0.16 -3.43
CA TYR A 112 14.13 -0.87 -2.29
C TYR A 112 13.90 -0.03 -1.03
N VAL A 113 13.42 -0.68 0.03
CA VAL A 113 13.15 -0.04 1.33
C VAL A 113 13.95 -0.76 2.39
N HIS A 114 14.69 -0.01 3.19
CA HIS A 114 15.43 -0.50 4.34
C HIS A 114 14.54 -0.41 5.59
N CYS A 115 14.55 -1.45 6.43
CA CYS A 115 13.96 -1.41 7.77
C CYS A 115 14.58 -0.24 8.57
N PRO A 116 13.83 0.48 9.42
CA PRO A 116 14.41 1.60 10.17
C PRO A 116 15.37 1.18 11.29
N ASP A 117 15.46 -0.12 11.62
CA ASP A 117 16.45 -0.63 12.58
C ASP A 117 17.88 -0.42 12.03
N PRO A 118 18.79 0.20 12.82
CA PRO A 118 20.12 0.56 12.35
C PRO A 118 21.12 -0.61 12.41
N GLY A 119 20.72 -1.76 12.95
CA GLY A 119 21.56 -2.95 13.09
C GLY A 119 22.48 -2.93 14.31
N VAL A 120 23.03 -4.12 14.62
CA VAL A 120 23.79 -4.38 15.87
C VAL A 120 25.00 -3.47 16.06
N ASN A 121 25.67 -3.08 14.97
CA ASN A 121 26.86 -2.23 15.03
C ASN A 121 26.54 -0.75 15.34
N CYS A 122 25.26 -0.39 15.31
CA CYS A 122 24.77 0.97 15.49
C CYS A 122 23.74 1.07 16.64
N GLY A 123 23.71 0.09 17.55
CA GLY A 123 22.80 0.05 18.70
C GLY A 123 21.39 -0.48 18.42
N GLY A 124 21.16 -1.04 17.22
CA GLY A 124 19.92 -1.73 16.85
C GLY A 124 20.00 -3.25 17.06
N PHE A 125 19.03 -3.97 16.51
CA PHE A 125 18.93 -5.43 16.65
C PHE A 125 19.31 -6.18 15.37
N GLY A 126 18.99 -5.62 14.21
CA GLY A 126 19.18 -6.29 12.92
C GLY A 126 18.81 -5.41 11.75
N GLU A 127 18.72 -6.00 10.57
CA GLU A 127 18.41 -5.27 9.34
C GLU A 127 17.62 -6.14 8.37
N ALA A 128 16.80 -5.48 7.57
CA ALA A 128 16.10 -6.12 6.46
C ALA A 128 15.91 -5.12 5.32
N ILE A 129 16.04 -5.60 4.09
CA ILE A 129 15.77 -4.82 2.88
C ILE A 129 14.67 -5.53 2.12
N VAL A 130 13.65 -4.77 1.71
CA VAL A 130 12.56 -5.26 0.87
C VAL A 130 12.61 -4.64 -0.51
N LYS A 131 12.32 -5.45 -1.52
CA LYS A 131 12.01 -5.01 -2.88
C LYS A 131 10.49 -4.85 -2.99
N VAL A 132 10.05 -3.65 -3.29
CA VAL A 132 8.64 -3.30 -3.50
C VAL A 132 8.34 -3.31 -4.99
N THR A 133 7.33 -4.09 -5.38
CA THR A 133 6.79 -4.19 -6.75
C THR A 133 5.27 -4.03 -6.74
N VAL A 134 4.69 -3.82 -7.93
CA VAL A 134 3.24 -3.82 -8.12
C VAL A 134 2.83 -4.98 -9.01
N GLU A 135 1.91 -5.80 -8.50
CA GLU A 135 1.34 -7.00 -9.09
C GLU A 135 -0.19 -6.89 -9.22
N GLU A 136 -0.82 -7.94 -9.75
CA GLU A 136 -2.27 -8.11 -9.87
C GLU A 136 -2.86 -8.95 -8.72
#